data_AF-A0A2K6EL64-F1
#
_entry.id   AF-A0A2K6EL64-F1
#
_cell.length_a   1.000
_cell.length_b   1.000
_cell.length_c   1.000
_cell.angle_alpha   90.00
_cell.angle_beta   90.00
_cell.angle_gamma   90.00
#
_symmetry.space_group_name_H-M   'P 1'
#
loop_
_entity.id
_entity.type
_entity.pdbx_description
1 polymer ?
#
loop_
_entity_poly.entity_id
_entity_poly.type
_entity_poly.pdbx_seq_one_letter_code
_entity_poly.pdbx_strand_id
1 'polypeptide(L)'
;MLLECGMQEEGLFRVAPSASKLKKLKAALDCCVVDVQEYSADPHAIAGALKSYLRELPEPLMTFELYDEWIQASNIQEQDKKLQALWNACEKLPKANHNNIRYLIKFYPSYQNIKI
;
A
#
# COMPACT_ATOMS: atom_id res chain seq x y z
N MET A 1 13.13 4.38 -3.77
CA MET A 1 12.91 5.26 -2.59
C MET A 1 12.44 4.50 -1.33
N LEU A 2 11.17 4.09 -1.16
CA LEU A 2 10.79 3.27 0.01
C LEU A 2 11.39 1.85 -0.04
N LEU A 3 11.37 1.21 -1.22
CA LEU A 3 11.97 -0.12 -1.42
C LEU A 3 13.49 -0.15 -1.29
N GLU A 4 14.16 0.99 -1.49
CA GLU A 4 15.63 1.08 -1.50
C GLU A 4 16.17 1.58 -0.15
N CYS A 5 15.49 2.53 0.50
CA CYS A 5 15.99 3.19 1.70
C CYS A 5 15.06 3.03 2.91
N GLY A 6 13.75 2.89 2.69
CA GLY A 6 12.76 2.82 3.77
C GLY A 6 12.67 1.45 4.44
N MET A 7 13.08 0.37 3.77
CA MET A 7 12.91 -1.00 4.29
C MET A 7 13.72 -1.30 5.55
N GLN A 8 14.81 -0.56 5.81
CA GLN A 8 15.62 -0.68 7.03
C GLN A 8 15.08 0.18 8.18
N GLU A 9 14.10 1.05 7.91
CA GLU A 9 13.56 1.99 8.88
C GLU A 9 12.63 1.27 9.85
N GLU A 10 12.90 1.39 11.15
CA GLU A 10 12.10 0.73 12.16
C GLU A 10 10.69 1.32 12.24
N GLY A 11 9.69 0.44 12.21
CA GLY A 11 8.31 0.86 12.38
C GLY A 11 7.76 1.60 11.17
N LEU A 12 8.35 1.41 9.99
CA LEU A 12 7.75 1.86 8.72
C LEU A 12 6.29 1.40 8.63
N PHE A 13 5.41 2.27 8.14
CA PHE A 13 3.94 2.11 8.15
C PHE A 13 3.26 2.07 9.53
N ARG A 14 3.98 1.91 10.64
CA ARG A 14 3.44 1.93 12.01
C ARG A 14 3.61 3.30 12.68
N VAL A 15 4.79 3.90 12.57
CA VAL A 15 5.09 5.22 13.14
C VAL A 15 4.37 6.30 12.34
N ALA A 16 3.73 7.24 13.04
CA ALA A 16 3.07 8.37 12.41
C ALA A 16 4.11 9.44 12.02
N PRO A 17 4.11 9.94 10.78
CA PRO A 17 4.99 11.03 10.40
C PRO A 17 4.51 12.37 10.97
N SER A 18 5.38 13.38 10.90
CA SER A 18 4.98 14.76 11.17
C SER A 18 3.83 15.19 10.25
N ALA A 19 2.73 15.65 10.85
CA ALA A 19 1.54 16.08 10.13
C ALA A 19 1.82 17.23 9.14
N SER A 20 2.73 18.16 9.50
CA SER A 20 3.10 19.27 8.64
C SER A 20 3.90 18.82 7.41
N LYS A 21 4.86 17.89 7.59
CA LYS A 21 5.61 17.28 6.48
C LYS A 21 4.70 16.49 5.55
N LEU A 22 3.80 15.68 6.13
CA LEU A 22 2.84 14.89 5.36
C LEU A 22 1.92 15.80 4.52
N LYS A 23 1.39 16.88 5.10
CA LYS A 23 0.55 17.84 4.37
C LYS A 23 1.30 18.50 3.22
N LYS A 24 2.55 18.91 3.42
CA LYS A 24 3.40 19.49 2.37
C LYS A 24 3.67 18.50 1.24
N LEU A 25 4.05 17.26 1.57
CA LEU A 25 4.30 16.21 0.59
C LEU A 25 3.05 15.90 -0.25
N LYS A 26 1.87 15.78 0.38
CA LYS A 26 0.61 15.58 -0.35
C LYS A 26 0.34 16.72 -1.33
N ALA A 27 0.46 17.97 -0.89
CA ALA A 27 0.26 19.13 -1.77
C ALA A 27 1.26 19.16 -2.94
N ALA A 28 2.51 18.75 -2.71
CA ALA A 28 3.51 18.64 -3.78
C ALA A 28 3.16 17.52 -4.79
N LEU A 29 2.66 16.38 -4.31
CA LEU A 29 2.16 15.28 -5.15
C LEU A 29 0.97 15.73 -5.99
N ASP A 30 0.00 16.41 -5.39
CA ASP A 30 -1.21 16.90 -6.07
C ASP A 30 -0.89 17.91 -7.19
N CYS A 31 0.19 18.69 -7.01
CA CYS A 31 0.69 19.64 -8.00
C CYS A 31 1.72 19.05 -8.97
N CYS A 32 2.07 17.77 -8.88
CA CYS A 32 3.13 17.11 -9.66
C CYS A 32 4.53 17.78 -9.55
N VAL A 33 4.82 18.45 -8.42
CA VAL A 33 6.07 19.20 -8.19
C VAL A 33 7.00 18.50 -7.18
N VAL A 34 6.88 17.18 -7.04
CA VAL A 34 7.67 16.44 -6.05
C VAL A 34 9.11 16.32 -6.51
N ASP A 35 10.01 17.00 -5.79
CA ASP A 35 11.42 16.67 -5.80
C ASP A 35 11.64 15.38 -4.98
N VAL A 36 11.86 14.28 -5.68
CA VAL A 36 12.04 12.96 -5.09
C VAL A 36 13.24 12.93 -4.14
N GLN A 37 14.25 13.79 -4.34
CA GLN A 37 15.42 13.83 -3.46
C GLN A 37 15.11 14.47 -2.10
N GLU A 38 14.31 15.55 -2.08
CA GLU A 38 13.93 16.26 -0.85
C GLU A 38 13.14 15.37 0.12
N TYR A 39 12.23 14.54 -0.39
CA TYR A 39 11.36 13.70 0.44
C TYR A 39 11.92 12.31 0.74
N SER A 40 12.99 11.89 0.04
CA SER A 40 13.72 10.64 0.32
C SER A 40 14.30 10.58 1.74
N ALA A 41 14.42 11.73 2.42
CA ALA A 41 14.99 11.85 3.76
C ALA A 41 14.04 11.41 4.89
N ASP A 42 12.74 11.22 4.64
CA ASP A 42 11.77 10.83 5.68
C ASP A 42 10.87 9.67 5.19
N PRO A 43 11.31 8.40 5.35
CA PRO A 43 10.55 7.22 4.94
C PRO A 43 9.16 7.14 5.59
N HIS A 44 9.00 7.63 6.82
CA HIS A 44 7.71 7.66 7.51
C HIS A 44 6.74 8.63 6.84
N ALA A 45 7.23 9.78 6.35
CA ALA A 45 6.41 10.73 5.60
C ALA A 45 5.91 10.13 4.28
N ILE A 46 6.78 9.44 3.53
CA ILE A 46 6.41 8.77 2.27
C ILE A 46 5.41 7.64 2.54
N ALA A 47 5.66 6.79 3.54
CA ALA A 47 4.73 5.73 3.94
C ALA A 47 3.37 6.30 4.39
N GLY A 48 3.38 7.42 5.11
CA GLY A 48 2.17 8.14 5.50
C GLY A 48 1.40 8.72 4.32
N ALA A 49 2.08 9.26 3.32
CA ALA A 49 1.48 9.77 2.09
C ALA A 49 0.82 8.63 1.30
N LEU A 50 1.51 7.50 1.15
CA LEU A 50 0.95 6.30 0.50
C LEU A 50 -0.30 5.79 1.22
N LYS A 51 -0.26 5.66 2.55
CA LYS A 51 -1.44 5.28 3.36
C LYS A 51 -2.60 6.26 3.19
N SER A 52 -2.31 7.55 3.16
CA SER A 52 -3.34 8.60 3.00
C SER A 52 -3.97 8.53 1.62
N TYR A 53 -3.16 8.39 0.56
CA TYR A 53 -3.64 8.20 -0.80
C TYR A 53 -4.62 7.04 -0.90
N LEU A 54 -4.25 5.84 -0.42
CA LEU A 54 -5.10 4.66 -0.50
C LEU A 54 -6.43 4.80 0.26
N ARG A 55 -6.42 5.50 1.39
CA ARG A 55 -7.61 5.75 2.21
C ARG A 55 -8.53 6.82 1.61
N GLU A 56 -7.97 7.77 0.87
CA GLU A 56 -8.68 8.91 0.30
C GLU A 56 -9.18 8.66 -1.12
N LEU A 57 -8.93 7.49 -1.70
CA LEU A 57 -9.52 7.09 -2.97
C LEU A 57 -11.05 7.16 -2.91
N PRO A 58 -11.73 7.55 -4.01
CA PRO A 58 -13.20 7.53 -4.09
C PRO A 58 -13.80 6.15 -3.84
N GLU A 59 -13.04 5.10 -4.16
CA GLU A 59 -13.37 3.70 -3.93
C GLU A 59 -12.12 2.99 -3.34
N PRO A 60 -12.26 2.05 -2.38
CA PRO A 60 -11.13 1.27 -1.91
C PRO A 60 -10.44 0.56 -3.07
N LEU A 61 -9.13 0.39 -2.93
CA LEU A 61 -8.32 -0.27 -3.96
C LEU A 61 -8.83 -1.68 -4.31
N MET A 62 -9.41 -2.39 -3.34
CA MET A 62 -10.00 -3.73 -3.51
C MET A 62 -11.45 -3.71 -4.02
N THR A 63 -12.00 -2.53 -4.33
CA THR A 63 -13.37 -2.23 -4.77
C THR A 63 -14.45 -2.57 -3.75
N PHE A 64 -15.60 -1.88 -3.81
CA PHE A 64 -16.74 -2.22 -2.96
C PHE A 64 -17.46 -3.47 -3.48
N GLU A 65 -17.53 -3.63 -4.81
CA GLU A 65 -18.23 -4.74 -5.47
C GLU A 65 -17.69 -6.11 -5.06
N LEU A 66 -16.36 -6.22 -4.89
CA LEU A 66 -15.72 -7.49 -4.54
C LEU A 66 -15.62 -7.72 -3.03
N TYR A 67 -16.14 -6.83 -2.18
CA TYR A 67 -15.97 -6.91 -0.72
C TYR A 67 -16.37 -8.28 -0.15
N ASP A 68 -17.57 -8.75 -0.49
CA ASP A 68 -18.08 -10.04 0.01
C ASP A 68 -17.21 -11.21 -0.47
N GLU A 69 -16.72 -11.17 -1.71
CA GLU A 69 -15.82 -12.18 -2.25
C GLU A 69 -14.49 -12.24 -1.48
N TRP A 70 -13.93 -11.08 -1.13
CA TRP A 70 -12.72 -10.99 -0.32
C TRP A 70 -12.91 -11.58 1.08
N ILE A 71 -14.04 -11.26 1.73
CA ILE A 71 -14.35 -11.78 3.06
C ILE A 71 -14.56 -13.29 3.01
N GLN A 72 -15.33 -13.78 2.04
CA GLN A 72 -15.55 -15.22 1.83
C GLN A 72 -14.24 -15.96 1.59
N ALA A 73 -13.40 -15.46 0.67
CA ALA A 73 -12.08 -16.03 0.40
C ALA A 73 -11.21 -16.06 1.67
N SER A 74 -11.25 -15.01 2.50
CA SER A 74 -10.47 -14.94 3.74
C SER A 74 -10.86 -16.00 4.78
N ASN A 75 -12.12 -16.44 4.78
CA ASN A 75 -12.69 -17.41 5.72
C ASN A 75 -12.48 -18.87 5.31
N ILE A 76 -11.96 -19.14 4.11
CA ILE A 76 -11.64 -20.50 3.67
C ILE A 76 -10.48 -21.05 4.53
N GLN A 77 -10.70 -22.21 5.14
CA GLN A 77 -9.70 -22.86 6.02
C GLN A 77 -8.60 -23.58 5.24
N GLU A 78 -8.95 -24.16 4.10
CA GLU A 78 -8.03 -24.93 3.26
C GLU A 78 -7.18 -23.98 2.41
N GLN A 79 -5.86 -24.08 2.56
CA GLN A 79 -4.92 -23.07 2.09
C GLN A 79 -4.92 -22.92 0.56
N ASP A 80 -5.00 -24.02 -0.19
CA ASP A 80 -4.95 -23.99 -1.65
C ASP A 80 -6.24 -23.39 -2.22
N LYS A 81 -7.41 -23.80 -1.69
CA LYS A 81 -8.69 -23.16 -2.03
C LYS A 81 -8.73 -21.68 -1.65
N LYS A 82 -8.16 -21.30 -0.50
CA LYS A 82 -8.06 -19.89 -0.10
C LYS A 82 -7.23 -19.10 -1.10
N LEU A 83 -6.07 -19.61 -1.47
CA LEU A 83 -5.19 -18.97 -2.46
C LEU A 83 -5.89 -18.84 -3.81
N GLN A 84 -6.57 -19.89 -4.27
CA GLN A 84 -7.33 -19.86 -5.51
C GLN A 84 -8.47 -18.83 -5.49
N ALA A 85 -9.22 -18.75 -4.39
CA ALA A 85 -10.30 -17.77 -4.24
C ALA A 85 -9.77 -16.33 -4.24
N LEU A 86 -8.66 -16.07 -3.55
CA LEU A 86 -7.99 -14.76 -3.56
C LEU A 86 -7.46 -14.41 -4.97
N TRP A 87 -6.90 -15.39 -5.70
CA TRP A 87 -6.48 -15.19 -7.08
C TRP A 87 -7.65 -14.79 -7.97
N ASN A 88 -8.78 -15.48 -7.86
CA ASN A 88 -9.98 -15.19 -8.65
C ASN A 88 -10.52 -13.78 -8.36
N ALA A 89 -10.50 -13.34 -7.10
CA ALA A 89 -10.89 -11.98 -6.74
C ALA A 89 -9.91 -10.93 -7.32
N CYS A 90 -8.61 -11.22 -7.35
CA CYS A 90 -7.62 -10.35 -8.01
C CYS A 90 -7.88 -10.19 -9.51
N GLU A 91 -8.22 -11.27 -10.22
CA GLU A 91 -8.47 -11.24 -11.68
C GLU A 91 -9.73 -10.44 -12.06
N LYS A 92 -10.69 -10.30 -11.13
CA LYS A 92 -11.91 -9.51 -11.33
C LYS A 92 -11.70 -8.01 -11.16
N LEU A 93 -10.57 -7.59 -10.57
CA LEU A 93 -10.31 -6.17 -10.35
C LEU A 93 -10.13 -5.41 -11.66
N PRO A 94 -10.54 -4.13 -11.72
CA PRO A 94 -10.13 -3.24 -12.78
C PRO A 94 -8.61 -3.23 -12.95
N LYS A 95 -8.12 -3.15 -14.19
CA LYS A 95 -6.69 -3.24 -14.52
C LYS A 95 -5.80 -2.30 -13.69
N ALA A 96 -6.27 -1.07 -13.43
CA ALA A 96 -5.55 -0.10 -12.62
C ALA A 96 -5.41 -0.56 -11.16
N ASN A 97 -6.51 -1.02 -10.55
CA ASN A 97 -6.55 -1.55 -9.19
C ASN A 97 -5.66 -2.78 -9.05
N HIS A 98 -5.79 -3.74 -9.97
CA HIS A 98 -4.98 -4.96 -9.99
C HIS A 98 -3.47 -4.65 -10.05
N ASN A 99 -3.06 -3.74 -10.95
CA ASN A 99 -1.66 -3.32 -11.05
C ASN A 99 -1.18 -2.70 -9.73
N ASN A 100 -1.94 -1.79 -9.15
CA ASN A 100 -1.60 -1.12 -7.89
C ASN A 100 -1.51 -2.11 -6.72
N ILE A 101 -2.46 -3.04 -6.58
CA ILE A 101 -2.40 -4.11 -5.57
C ILE A 101 -1.16 -4.96 -5.77
N ARG A 102 -0.84 -5.36 -6.99
CA ARG A 102 0.36 -6.17 -7.28
C ARG A 102 1.63 -5.45 -6.86
N TYR A 103 1.73 -4.13 -7.08
CA TYR A 103 2.86 -3.34 -6.59
C TYR A 103 2.92 -3.30 -5.06
N LEU A 104 1.79 -3.10 -4.38
CA LEU A 104 1.73 -3.07 -2.91
C LEU A 104 2.03 -4.43 -2.27
N ILE A 105 1.51 -5.53 -2.84
CA ILE A 105 1.78 -6.88 -2.35
C ILE A 105 3.23 -7.27 -2.58
N LYS A 106 3.88 -6.84 -3.67
CA LYS A 106 5.33 -7.06 -3.81
C LYS A 106 6.15 -6.28 -2.78
N PHE A 107 5.63 -5.15 -2.32
CA PHE A 107 6.31 -4.28 -1.37
C PHE A 107 6.37 -4.89 0.06
N TYR A 108 5.30 -5.54 0.52
CA TYR A 108 5.18 -6.00 1.92
C TYR A 108 6.05 -7.22 2.32
N PRO A 109 6.23 -8.29 1.51
CA PRO A 109 7.06 -9.45 1.83
C PRO A 109 8.54 -9.10 1.99
N SER A 110 9.03 -8.11 1.24
CA SER A 110 10.39 -7.59 1.40
C SER A 110 10.62 -6.97 2.80
N TYR A 111 9.54 -6.58 3.51
CA TYR A 111 9.61 -6.01 4.87
C TYR A 111 9.62 -7.09 5.96
N GLN A 112 9.03 -8.27 5.71
CA GLN A 112 9.01 -9.36 6.70
C GLN A 112 10.34 -10.11 6.86
N ASN A 113 11.31 -9.86 5.97
CA ASN A 113 12.68 -10.40 6.09
C ASN A 113 13.59 -9.53 6.99
N ILE A 114 13.06 -8.47 7.61
CA ILE A 114 13.81 -7.61 8.54
C ILE A 114 13.06 -7.61 9.88
N LYS A 115 13.43 -8.60 10.71
CA LYS A 115 13.60 -8.55 12.18
C LYS A 115 13.16 -9.85 12.85
N ILE A 116 14.15 -10.60 13.36
CA ILE A 116 14.38 -10.69 14.81
C ILE A 116 15.84 -10.29 15.04
#